data_AF-A0A6L4ZKH6-F1
#
_entry.id   AF-A0A6L4ZKH6-F1
#
_cell.length_a   1.000
_cell.length_b   1.000
_cell.length_c   1.000
_cell.angle_alpha   90.00
_cell.angle_beta   90.00
_cell.angle_gamma   90.00
#
_symmetry.space_group_name_H-M   'P 1'
#
loop_
_entity.id
_entity.type
_entity.pdbx_description
1 polymer ?
#
loop_
_entity_poly.entity_id
_entity_poly.type
_entity_poly.pdbx_seq_one_letter_code
_entity_poly.pdbx_strand_id
1 'polypeptide(L)'
;MKKVLIVDDEAFIIKLLTRVLTNYVKDLALFTAEDGEEAVSILSNESIDLVITDLQMPVMDGFELIAYIMENFHSLPIIVLTNYSEEKLGKKPKQNAFLTFVQKHNLDFRAFSEQVTKSLTPATKGHIEGITLFSFLQLLSLDKKTCTLILKSSGQKGFLYFSEGQLISAVCEGIESIYSAYEILVWDDARIEINNVCRKKKNIVNTTLEEVLMEAFRIKDEANREKNILSTNTLDKKDLSLSEYSTSDEIAEEVQVSKSYSIQQAIAEIITLPGVISFAIVDGQEQRCLAYEQRTGNDNPLTFDLAIGAIFANLERKGQVESILITFLDTYYLFFPPINKEALVFYLVLDRVNVDLAQIRIKLNQVARNITLHKETTAN
;
A
#
# COMPACT_ATOMS: atom_id res chain seq x y z
N MET A 1 27.20 -12.34 3.14
CA MET A 1 27.63 -11.73 4.41
C MET A 1 26.52 -10.81 4.90
N LYS A 2 26.27 -10.79 6.20
CA LYS A 2 25.31 -9.89 6.85
C LYS A 2 25.97 -8.55 7.15
N LYS A 3 25.28 -7.44 6.88
CA LYS A 3 25.80 -6.08 7.10
C LYS A 3 25.25 -5.51 8.40
N VAL A 4 26.12 -5.15 9.34
CA VAL A 4 25.74 -4.55 10.63
C VAL A 4 26.31 -3.16 10.73
N LEU A 5 25.49 -2.18 11.08
CA LEU A 5 25.90 -0.80 11.35
C LEU A 5 26.00 -0.58 12.86
N ILE A 6 27.14 -0.12 13.33
CA ILE A 6 27.40 0.26 14.72
C ILE A 6 27.47 1.79 14.77
N VAL A 7 26.68 2.41 15.64
CA VAL A 7 26.58 3.87 15.78
C VAL A 7 26.82 4.26 17.22
N ASP A 8 27.90 5.00 17.47
CA ASP A 8 28.31 5.41 18.82
C ASP A 8 29.31 6.56 18.71
N ASP A 9 29.15 7.64 19.48
CA ASP A 9 30.10 8.76 19.44
C ASP A 9 31.43 8.44 20.15
N GLU A 10 31.44 7.39 20.98
CA GLU A 10 32.66 6.90 21.62
C GLU A 10 33.41 5.92 20.70
N ALA A 11 34.45 6.41 20.03
CA ALA A 11 35.32 5.59 19.15
C ALA A 11 35.90 4.33 19.84
N PHE A 12 36.05 4.34 21.17
CA PHE A 12 36.44 3.16 21.95
C PHE A 12 35.36 2.07 21.92
N ILE A 13 34.08 2.44 22.08
CA ILE A 13 32.94 1.52 22.04
C ILE A 13 32.79 0.93 20.64
N ILE A 14 32.89 1.74 19.59
CA ILE A 14 32.90 1.25 18.20
C ILE A 14 33.96 0.16 18.02
N LYS A 15 35.22 0.43 18.43
CA LYS A 15 36.33 -0.52 18.30
C LYS A 15 36.11 -1.79 19.11
N LEU A 16 35.57 -1.66 20.34
CA LEU A 16 35.27 -2.78 21.20
C LEU A 16 34.20 -3.68 20.57
N LEU A 17 33.06 -3.12 20.18
CA LEU A 17 31.96 -3.86 19.55
C LEU A 17 32.39 -4.49 18.24
N THR A 18 33.15 -3.78 17.42
CA THR A 18 33.71 -4.31 16.17
C THR A 18 34.55 -5.55 16.44
N ARG A 19 35.46 -5.49 17.42
CA ARG A 19 36.31 -6.62 17.81
C ARG A 19 35.50 -7.78 18.37
N VAL A 20 34.50 -7.51 19.22
CA VAL A 20 33.63 -8.54 19.79
C VAL A 20 32.86 -9.25 18.68
N LEU A 21 32.13 -8.52 17.84
CA LEU A 21 31.30 -9.12 16.80
C LEU A 21 32.13 -9.89 15.77
N THR A 22 33.30 -9.38 15.38
CA THR A 22 34.21 -10.08 14.46
C THR A 22 34.69 -11.42 15.03
N ASN A 23 34.89 -11.52 16.35
CA ASN A 23 35.38 -12.74 17.00
C ASN A 23 34.28 -13.77 17.24
N TYR A 24 33.06 -13.33 17.56
CA TYR A 24 31.98 -14.21 17.99
C TYR A 24 30.96 -14.55 16.90
N VAL A 25 30.84 -13.74 15.85
CA VAL A 25 29.82 -13.90 14.82
C VAL A 25 30.49 -13.94 13.43
N LYS A 26 30.23 -15.02 12.68
CA LYS A 26 30.84 -15.24 11.36
C LYS A 26 30.07 -14.53 10.25
N ASP A 27 30.73 -14.31 9.11
CA ASP A 27 30.16 -13.77 7.88
C ASP A 27 29.52 -12.38 8.01
N LEU A 28 30.07 -11.54 8.88
CA LEU A 28 29.68 -10.16 9.09
C LEU A 28 30.53 -9.18 8.27
N ALA A 29 29.86 -8.19 7.68
CA ALA A 29 30.46 -6.93 7.26
C ALA A 29 30.01 -5.86 8.25
N LEU A 30 30.97 -5.15 8.84
CA LEU A 30 30.71 -4.14 9.86
C LEU A 30 30.89 -2.75 9.26
N PHE A 31 29.88 -1.91 9.46
CA PHE A 31 29.86 -0.49 9.15
C PHE A 31 29.83 0.27 10.47
N THR A 32 30.42 1.45 10.49
CA THR A 32 30.54 2.26 11.71
C THR A 32 30.16 3.69 11.38
N ALA A 33 29.48 4.36 12.31
CA ALA A 33 29.18 5.78 12.27
C ALA A 33 29.39 6.39 13.66
N GLU A 34 29.84 7.63 13.71
CA GLU A 34 30.09 8.36 14.96
C GLU A 34 28.86 9.17 15.44
N ASP A 35 27.86 9.35 14.57
CA ASP A 35 26.60 10.01 14.89
C ASP A 35 25.42 9.52 14.03
N GLY A 36 24.22 10.02 14.32
CA GLY A 36 23.01 9.66 13.59
C GLY A 36 22.98 10.12 12.12
N GLU A 37 23.59 11.25 11.76
CA GLU A 37 23.59 11.73 10.37
C GLU A 37 24.47 10.86 9.48
N GLU A 38 25.66 10.49 9.96
CA GLU A 38 26.53 9.55 9.27
C GLU A 38 25.85 8.18 9.12
N ALA A 39 25.16 7.72 10.17
CA ALA A 39 24.37 6.49 10.11
C ALA A 39 23.27 6.55 9.03
N VAL A 40 22.55 7.67 8.92
CA VAL A 40 21.54 7.89 7.87
C VAL A 40 22.16 7.86 6.47
N SER A 41 23.33 8.47 6.30
CA SER A 41 24.06 8.46 5.03
C SER A 41 24.44 7.03 4.63
N ILE A 42 24.94 6.21 5.58
CA ILE A 42 25.25 4.80 5.33
C ILE A 42 23.98 4.02 5.00
N LEU A 43 22.91 4.18 5.76
CA LEU A 43 21.62 3.50 5.54
C LEU A 43 21.01 3.81 4.17
N SER A 44 21.28 5.00 3.63
CA SER A 44 20.80 5.42 2.31
C SER A 44 21.59 4.79 1.16
N ASN A 45 22.87 4.46 1.39
CA ASN A 45 23.78 3.93 0.37
C ASN A 45 23.99 2.41 0.46
N GLU A 46 23.74 1.82 1.64
CA GLU A 46 24.05 0.44 1.95
C GLU A 46 22.84 -0.31 2.51
N SER A 47 22.60 -1.53 2.02
CA SER A 47 21.56 -2.40 2.58
C SER A 47 22.00 -3.03 3.91
N ILE A 48 21.74 -2.35 5.02
CA ILE A 48 22.05 -2.82 6.38
C ILE A 48 21.03 -3.86 6.87
N ASP A 49 21.49 -4.95 7.50
CA ASP A 49 20.66 -6.02 8.07
C ASP A 49 20.32 -5.81 9.56
N LEU A 50 21.13 -5.03 10.29
CA LEU A 50 20.94 -4.70 11.71
C LEU A 50 21.67 -3.40 12.07
N VAL A 51 21.02 -2.55 12.85
CA VAL A 51 21.64 -1.36 13.46
C VAL A 51 21.87 -1.61 14.95
N ILE A 52 23.02 -1.19 15.44
CA ILE A 52 23.37 -1.16 16.86
C ILE A 52 23.70 0.30 17.17
N THR A 53 22.95 0.96 18.04
CA THR A 53 23.08 2.41 18.27
C THR A 53 23.09 2.76 19.75
N ASP A 54 23.84 3.79 20.15
CA ASP A 54 23.57 4.51 21.40
C ASP A 54 22.37 5.46 21.24
N LEU A 55 21.84 5.92 22.38
CA LEU A 55 20.82 6.97 22.48
C LEU A 55 21.41 8.37 22.59
N GLN A 56 22.57 8.52 23.24
CA GLN A 56 23.18 9.83 23.47
C GLN A 56 24.35 10.01 22.52
N MET A 57 24.13 10.77 21.44
CA MET A 57 25.15 11.10 20.45
C MET A 57 24.99 12.57 20.04
N PRO A 58 26.05 13.25 19.59
CA PRO A 58 25.96 14.61 19.07
C PRO A 58 25.28 14.64 17.68
N VAL A 59 24.96 15.85 17.22
CA VAL A 59 24.35 16.13 15.90
C VAL A 59 22.93 15.58 15.75
N MET A 60 22.79 14.26 15.68
CA MET A 60 21.52 13.53 15.63
C MET A 60 21.58 12.42 16.67
N ASP A 61 20.64 12.46 17.62
CA ASP A 61 20.65 11.51 18.72
C ASP A 61 20.07 10.14 18.32
N GLY A 62 20.22 9.14 19.19
CA GLY A 62 19.73 7.80 18.86
C GLY A 62 18.21 7.69 18.82
N PHE A 63 17.47 8.56 19.49
CA PHE A 63 16.00 8.57 19.39
C PHE A 63 15.55 9.07 18.02
N GLU A 64 16.18 10.13 17.51
CA GLU A 64 15.97 10.65 16.16
C GLU A 64 16.36 9.59 15.12
N LEU A 65 17.50 8.91 15.29
CA LEU A 65 17.93 7.86 14.37
C LEU A 65 16.94 6.69 14.36
N ILE A 66 16.48 6.26 15.54
CA ILE A 66 15.44 5.22 15.65
C ILE A 66 14.16 5.67 14.94
N ALA A 67 13.71 6.91 15.14
CA ALA A 67 12.52 7.43 14.48
C ALA A 67 12.67 7.39 12.95
N TYR A 68 13.80 7.86 12.43
CA TYR A 68 14.13 7.81 11.00
C TYR A 68 14.14 6.37 10.46
N ILE A 69 14.79 5.42 11.16
CA ILE A 69 14.83 4.01 10.77
C ILE A 69 13.42 3.41 10.81
N MET A 70 12.61 3.77 11.81
CA MET A 70 11.25 3.26 11.95
C MET A 70 10.33 3.73 10.83
N GLU A 71 10.55 4.92 10.28
CA GLU A 71 9.78 5.49 9.17
C GLU A 71 10.23 4.95 7.80
N ASN A 72 11.54 4.81 7.59
CA ASN A 72 12.10 4.48 6.27
C ASN A 72 12.42 2.98 6.10
N PHE A 73 12.73 2.27 7.19
CA PHE A 73 13.22 0.88 7.17
C PHE A 73 12.39 -0.04 8.07
N HIS A 74 11.18 -0.35 7.60
CA HIS A 74 10.11 -1.08 8.30
C HIS A 74 10.49 -2.44 8.90
N SER A 75 11.56 -3.09 8.43
CA SER A 75 11.99 -4.43 8.86
C SER A 75 13.41 -4.48 9.42
N LEU A 76 14.08 -3.34 9.57
CA LEU A 76 15.44 -3.29 10.07
C LEU A 76 15.42 -3.46 11.61
N PRO A 77 16.03 -4.53 12.15
CA PRO A 77 16.26 -4.65 13.59
C PRO A 77 17.27 -3.59 14.06
N ILE A 78 17.05 -3.13 15.29
CA ILE A 78 17.80 -2.12 16.01
C ILE A 78 18.07 -2.66 17.41
N ILE A 79 19.34 -2.70 17.80
CA ILE A 79 19.77 -2.92 19.18
C ILE A 79 20.24 -1.59 19.74
N VAL A 80 19.56 -1.11 20.77
CA VAL A 80 19.94 0.08 21.50
C VAL A 80 20.89 -0.32 22.62
N LEU A 81 22.13 0.13 22.56
CA LEU A 81 23.13 -0.01 23.60
C LEU A 81 23.20 1.30 24.38
N THR A 82 22.72 1.35 25.61
CA THR A 82 22.72 2.61 26.37
C THR A 82 23.12 2.42 27.83
N ASN A 83 23.59 3.50 28.46
CA ASN A 83 23.79 3.61 29.91
C ASN A 83 22.57 4.21 30.64
N TYR A 84 21.48 4.55 29.93
CA TYR A 84 20.28 5.08 30.53
C TYR A 84 19.56 4.04 31.42
N SER A 85 19.14 4.45 32.62
CA SER A 85 18.36 3.60 33.52
C SER A 85 16.91 3.44 33.03
N GLU A 86 16.31 2.27 33.31
CA GLU A 86 14.91 1.95 32.93
C GLU A 86 13.90 3.02 33.39
N GLU A 87 14.16 3.74 34.49
CA GLU A 87 13.29 4.78 35.02
C GLU A 87 13.12 5.99 34.10
N LYS A 88 14.16 6.37 33.33
CA LYS A 88 14.11 7.53 32.44
C LYS A 88 13.57 7.21 31.04
N LEU A 89 13.53 5.94 30.64
CA LEU A 89 12.95 5.50 29.36
C LEU A 89 11.41 5.47 29.38
N GLY A 90 10.77 5.85 30.50
CA GLY A 90 9.33 5.63 30.69
C GLY A 90 9.02 4.13 30.87
N LYS A 91 7.74 3.78 31.06
CA LYS A 91 7.27 2.38 31.26
C LYS A 91 8.09 1.41 30.39
N LYS A 92 8.73 0.41 31.01
CA LYS A 92 9.62 -0.61 30.40
C LYS A 92 9.54 -0.58 28.88
N PRO A 93 10.60 -0.13 28.17
CA PRO A 93 10.55 -0.01 26.73
C PRO A 93 10.04 -1.34 26.18
N LYS A 94 8.88 -1.32 25.51
CA LYS A 94 8.24 -2.54 25.02
C LYS A 94 9.23 -3.19 24.06
N GLN A 95 9.88 -4.26 24.50
CA GLN A 95 10.65 -5.12 23.63
C GLN A 95 9.70 -5.57 22.53
N ASN A 96 9.92 -5.06 21.33
CA ASN A 96 9.29 -5.55 20.12
C ASN A 96 10.38 -6.29 19.34
N ALA A 97 10.03 -7.19 18.42
CA ALA A 97 11.02 -8.08 17.78
C ALA A 97 12.13 -7.35 17.00
N PHE A 98 12.09 -6.01 16.88
CA PHE A 98 13.10 -5.22 16.20
C PHE A 98 13.76 -4.16 17.04
N LEU A 99 13.26 -3.81 18.22
CA LEU A 99 13.89 -2.82 19.07
C LEU A 99 14.23 -3.50 20.39
N THR A 100 15.50 -3.81 20.54
CA THR A 100 16.01 -4.48 21.74
C THR A 100 16.92 -3.53 22.51
N PHE A 101 16.69 -3.37 23.81
CA PHE A 101 17.51 -2.53 24.66
C PHE A 101 18.52 -3.38 25.42
N VAL A 102 19.77 -2.96 25.44
CA VAL A 102 20.89 -3.61 26.12
C VAL A 102 21.66 -2.56 26.91
N GLN A 103 21.97 -2.89 28.17
CA GLN A 103 22.74 -2.02 29.05
C GLN A 103 24.23 -2.11 28.73
N LYS A 104 24.87 -0.98 28.41
CA LYS A 104 26.32 -0.91 28.10
C LYS A 104 27.19 -1.34 29.29
N HIS A 105 26.86 -0.92 30.51
CA HIS A 105 27.70 -1.12 31.70
C HIS A 105 27.83 -2.58 32.20
N ASN A 106 26.93 -3.48 31.80
CA ASN A 106 26.95 -4.91 32.18
C ASN A 106 26.93 -5.82 30.94
N LEU A 107 27.59 -5.39 29.86
CA LEU A 107 27.56 -6.10 28.59
C LEU A 107 28.37 -7.41 28.67
N ASP A 108 27.67 -8.55 28.75
CA ASP A 108 28.27 -9.86 28.49
C ASP A 108 28.44 -10.04 26.98
N PHE A 109 29.70 -10.07 26.52
CA PHE A 109 30.03 -10.17 25.10
C PHE A 109 29.50 -11.42 24.42
N ARG A 110 29.41 -12.55 25.13
CA ARG A 110 28.89 -13.79 24.57
C ARG A 110 27.38 -13.68 24.40
N ALA A 111 26.67 -13.29 25.46
CA ALA A 111 25.22 -13.11 25.40
C ALA A 111 24.81 -12.05 24.36
N PHE A 112 25.57 -10.95 24.27
CA PHE A 112 25.37 -9.92 23.27
C PHE A 112 25.55 -10.44 21.84
N SER A 113 26.60 -11.22 21.59
CA SER A 113 26.85 -11.81 20.27
C SER A 113 25.78 -12.82 19.87
N GLU A 114 25.28 -13.61 20.82
CA GLU A 114 24.14 -14.51 20.62
C GLU A 114 22.87 -13.71 20.28
N GLN A 115 22.64 -12.59 20.95
CA GLN A 115 21.52 -11.69 20.66
C GLN A 115 21.62 -11.07 19.26
N VAL A 116 22.80 -10.57 18.87
CA VAL A 116 23.06 -10.05 17.53
C VAL A 116 22.79 -11.12 16.48
N THR A 117 23.26 -12.35 16.70
CA THR A 117 23.00 -13.49 15.81
C THR A 117 21.51 -13.76 15.67
N LYS A 118 20.78 -13.76 16.80
CA LYS A 118 19.32 -13.95 16.82
C LYS A 118 18.57 -12.85 16.08
N SER A 119 19.00 -11.59 16.20
CA SER A 119 18.42 -10.46 15.48
C SER A 119 18.73 -10.49 13.98
N LEU A 120 19.86 -11.07 13.58
CA LEU A 120 20.25 -11.25 12.17
C LEU A 120 19.58 -12.46 11.51
N THR A 121 19.16 -13.47 12.29
CA THR A 121 18.35 -14.56 11.78
C THR A 121 16.90 -14.09 11.59
N PRO A 122 16.36 -14.12 10.36
CA PRO A 122 14.96 -13.76 10.16
C PRO A 122 14.06 -14.64 11.03
N ALA A 123 13.10 -14.03 11.73
CA ALA A 123 12.02 -14.75 12.37
C ALA A 123 11.39 -15.67 11.31
N THR A 124 11.62 -16.97 11.47
CA THR A 124 11.07 -18.09 10.72
C THR A 124 10.76 -17.82 9.23
N LYS A 125 11.68 -18.23 8.33
CA LYS A 125 11.33 -18.58 6.94
C LYS A 125 10.43 -19.81 6.97
N GLY A 126 9.17 -19.65 7.38
CA GLY A 126 8.17 -20.70 7.29
C GLY A 126 7.66 -20.76 5.86
N HIS A 127 8.20 -21.66 5.04
CA HIS A 127 7.44 -22.09 3.87
C HIS A 127 6.31 -22.95 4.41
N ILE A 128 5.11 -22.38 4.47
CA ILE A 128 3.95 -23.09 4.92
C ILE A 128 3.44 -23.88 3.72
N GLU A 129 3.99 -25.07 3.52
CA GLU A 129 3.47 -26.04 2.54
C GLU A 129 2.24 -26.74 3.11
N GLY A 130 1.18 -26.84 2.32
CA GLY A 130 -0.01 -27.63 2.65
C GLY A 130 -1.19 -26.87 3.28
N ILE A 131 -1.09 -25.56 3.55
CA ILE A 131 -2.25 -24.73 3.87
C ILE A 131 -2.30 -23.48 2.99
N THR A 132 -3.51 -23.07 2.62
CA THR A 132 -3.73 -21.88 1.79
C THR A 132 -3.39 -20.61 2.57
N LEU A 133 -3.04 -19.52 1.86
CA LEU A 133 -2.87 -18.19 2.46
C LEU A 133 -4.11 -17.80 3.29
N PHE A 134 -5.31 -18.06 2.75
CA PHE A 134 -6.58 -17.84 3.46
C PHE A 134 -6.62 -18.53 4.83
N SER A 135 -6.36 -19.84 4.89
CA SER A 135 -6.37 -20.60 6.14
C SER A 135 -5.32 -20.08 7.13
N PHE A 136 -4.15 -19.68 6.63
CA PHE A 136 -3.09 -19.12 7.45
C PHE A 136 -3.47 -17.76 8.08
N LEU A 137 -4.10 -16.87 7.31
CA LEU A 137 -4.55 -15.58 7.82
C LEU A 137 -5.68 -15.74 8.86
N GLN A 138 -6.56 -16.72 8.67
CA GLN A 138 -7.58 -17.05 9.67
C GLN A 138 -6.95 -17.52 10.99
N LEU A 139 -5.92 -18.37 10.94
CA LEU A 139 -5.19 -18.79 12.14
C LEU A 139 -4.55 -17.61 12.87
N LEU A 140 -3.92 -16.67 12.14
CA LEU A 140 -3.34 -15.47 12.73
C LEU A 140 -4.38 -14.57 13.41
N SER A 141 -5.56 -14.44 12.79
CA SER A 141 -6.70 -13.70 13.35
C SER A 141 -7.18 -14.33 14.65
N LEU A 142 -7.39 -15.66 14.66
CA LEU A 142 -7.81 -16.43 15.83
C LEU A 142 -6.82 -16.33 17.00
N ASP A 143 -5.53 -16.42 16.71
CA ASP A 143 -4.45 -16.30 17.70
C ASP A 143 -4.20 -14.85 18.17
N LYS A 144 -4.97 -13.88 17.65
CA LYS A 144 -4.83 -12.43 17.92
C LYS A 144 -3.40 -11.94 17.75
N LYS A 145 -2.71 -12.42 16.72
CA LYS A 145 -1.30 -12.09 16.50
C LYS A 145 -1.13 -10.67 15.99
N THR A 146 -0.13 -9.99 16.54
CA THR A 146 0.38 -8.71 16.02
C THR A 146 1.65 -8.98 15.23
N CYS A 147 1.60 -8.85 13.92
CA CYS A 147 2.70 -9.18 13.03
C CYS A 147 2.62 -8.43 11.70
N THR A 148 3.71 -8.37 10.96
CA THR A 148 3.74 -8.02 9.55
C THR A 148 4.00 -9.30 8.77
N LEU A 149 3.18 -9.59 7.78
CA LEU A 149 3.44 -10.66 6.82
C LEU A 149 4.07 -10.04 5.59
N ILE A 150 5.15 -10.64 5.13
CA ILE A 150 5.82 -10.29 3.89
C ILE A 150 5.50 -11.41 2.92
N LEU A 151 4.77 -11.09 1.85
CA LEU A 151 4.39 -12.04 0.82
C LEU A 151 5.24 -11.80 -0.42
N LYS A 152 5.71 -12.87 -1.06
CA LYS A 152 6.48 -12.81 -2.31
C LYS A 152 5.91 -13.78 -3.33
N SER A 153 5.63 -13.30 -4.54
CA SER A 153 5.11 -14.11 -5.65
C SER A 153 5.65 -13.57 -6.98
N SER A 154 6.22 -14.41 -7.85
CA SER A 154 6.64 -14.07 -9.23
C SER A 154 7.36 -12.72 -9.41
N GLY A 155 8.21 -12.32 -8.47
CA GLY A 155 8.96 -11.05 -8.50
C GLY A 155 8.28 -9.86 -7.80
N GLN A 156 7.00 -9.99 -7.45
CA GLN A 156 6.25 -9.01 -6.66
C GLN A 156 6.44 -9.24 -5.15
N LYS A 157 6.33 -8.16 -4.38
CA LYS A 157 6.46 -8.17 -2.92
C LYS A 157 5.33 -7.36 -2.29
N GLY A 158 4.64 -8.00 -1.36
CA GLY A 158 3.52 -7.44 -0.64
C GLY A 158 3.74 -7.49 0.87
N PHE A 159 3.08 -6.59 1.59
CA PHE A 159 3.10 -6.52 3.05
C PHE A 159 1.67 -6.47 3.56
N LEU A 160 1.34 -7.32 4.54
CA LEU A 160 0.09 -7.25 5.30
C LEU A 160 0.41 -6.97 6.76
N TYR A 161 -0.23 -5.97 7.35
CA TYR A 161 0.03 -5.52 8.71
C TYR A 161 -1.12 -5.93 9.62
N PHE A 162 -0.83 -6.76 10.62
CA PHE A 162 -1.79 -7.29 11.58
C PHE A 162 -1.55 -6.72 12.98
N SER A 163 -2.61 -6.27 13.64
CA SER A 163 -2.58 -5.85 15.05
C SER A 163 -3.71 -6.54 15.82
N GLU A 164 -3.35 -7.27 16.87
CA GLU A 164 -4.29 -8.04 17.72
C GLU A 164 -5.22 -8.97 16.89
N GLY A 165 -4.68 -9.56 15.81
CA GLY A 165 -5.42 -10.43 14.89
C GLY A 165 -6.16 -9.70 13.77
N GLN A 166 -6.27 -8.38 13.82
CA GLN A 166 -6.95 -7.60 12.78
C GLN A 166 -5.97 -7.17 11.69
N LEU A 167 -6.35 -7.29 10.42
CA LEU A 167 -5.64 -6.67 9.32
C LEU A 167 -5.90 -5.16 9.36
N ILE A 168 -4.84 -4.36 9.56
CA ILE A 168 -4.96 -2.91 9.71
C ILE A 168 -4.41 -2.14 8.52
N SER A 169 -3.51 -2.72 7.72
CA SER A 169 -2.93 -2.08 6.54
C SER A 169 -2.36 -3.13 5.58
N ALA A 170 -2.23 -2.76 4.31
CA ALA A 170 -1.57 -3.55 3.29
C ALA A 170 -0.77 -2.64 2.35
N VAL A 171 0.38 -3.14 1.87
CA VAL A 171 1.24 -2.45 0.90
C VAL A 171 1.65 -3.41 -0.19
N CYS A 172 1.39 -3.06 -1.44
CA CYS A 172 1.87 -3.79 -2.64
C CYS A 172 2.54 -2.76 -3.54
N GLU A 173 3.72 -3.08 -4.07
CA GLU A 173 4.49 -2.19 -4.97
C GLU A 173 4.66 -0.74 -4.46
N GLY A 174 4.76 -0.57 -3.14
CA GLY A 174 4.93 0.75 -2.49
C GLY A 174 3.63 1.53 -2.25
N ILE A 175 2.48 1.00 -2.67
CA ILE A 175 1.17 1.63 -2.48
C ILE A 175 0.50 1.06 -1.23
N GLU A 176 0.26 1.91 -0.22
CA GLU A 176 -0.51 1.58 0.98
C GLU A 176 -2.02 1.75 0.73
N SER A 177 -2.74 0.64 0.65
CA SER A 177 -4.19 0.64 0.37
C SER A 177 -4.85 -0.68 0.73
N ILE A 178 -6.16 -0.67 0.95
CA ILE A 178 -6.97 -1.89 1.04
C ILE A 178 -6.93 -2.70 -0.27
N TYR A 179 -6.81 -2.04 -1.43
CA TYR A 179 -6.69 -2.72 -2.73
C TYR A 179 -5.42 -3.56 -2.83
N SER A 180 -4.33 -3.07 -2.21
CA SER A 180 -3.09 -3.83 -2.08
C SER A 180 -3.30 -5.12 -1.30
N ALA A 181 -4.23 -5.16 -0.34
CA ALA A 181 -4.60 -6.40 0.35
C ALA A 181 -5.27 -7.38 -0.63
N TYR A 182 -6.25 -6.92 -1.41
CA TYR A 182 -6.97 -7.78 -2.36
C TYR A 182 -6.03 -8.42 -3.38
N GLU A 183 -5.10 -7.62 -3.92
CA GLU A 183 -4.11 -8.08 -4.89
C GLU A 183 -3.21 -9.18 -4.31
N ILE A 184 -2.65 -8.94 -3.13
CA ILE A 184 -1.77 -9.88 -2.43
C ILE A 184 -2.47 -11.20 -2.11
N LEU A 185 -3.75 -11.14 -1.72
CA LEU A 185 -4.53 -12.30 -1.29
C LEU A 185 -4.86 -13.28 -2.43
N VAL A 186 -4.78 -12.81 -3.67
CA VAL A 186 -5.16 -13.58 -4.87
C VAL A 186 -3.98 -14.35 -5.46
N TRP A 187 -2.75 -14.09 -5.00
CA TRP A 187 -1.54 -14.76 -5.47
C TRP A 187 -1.57 -16.29 -5.25
N ASP A 188 -1.44 -17.05 -6.33
CA ASP A 188 -1.51 -18.52 -6.30
C ASP A 188 -0.28 -19.17 -5.63
N ASP A 189 0.91 -18.56 -5.76
CA ASP A 189 2.19 -19.09 -5.26
C ASP A 189 2.88 -18.17 -4.23
N ALA A 190 2.10 -17.60 -3.31
CA ALA A 190 2.63 -16.67 -2.32
C ALA A 190 3.54 -17.36 -1.28
N ARG A 191 4.81 -16.97 -1.23
CA ARG A 191 5.72 -17.30 -0.13
C ARG A 191 5.53 -16.32 1.02
N ILE A 192 5.29 -16.85 2.22
CA ILE A 192 5.02 -16.07 3.42
C ILE A 192 6.29 -15.98 4.28
N GLU A 193 6.67 -14.78 4.66
CA GLU A 193 7.67 -14.50 5.67
C GLU A 193 6.98 -13.75 6.82
N ILE A 194 7.08 -14.29 8.04
CA ILE A 194 6.40 -13.72 9.20
C ILE A 194 7.38 -12.87 9.98
N ASN A 195 7.00 -11.62 10.17
CA ASN A 195 7.67 -10.71 11.06
C ASN A 195 6.75 -10.46 12.27
N ASN A 196 7.13 -10.91 13.46
CA ASN A 196 6.30 -10.84 14.68
C ASN A 196 6.12 -9.43 15.29
N VAL A 197 6.25 -8.38 14.48
CA VAL A 197 5.95 -6.99 14.85
C VAL A 197 5.12 -6.36 13.77
N CYS A 198 4.09 -5.64 14.19
CA CYS A 198 3.39 -4.68 13.35
C CYS A 198 3.73 -3.26 13.81
N ARG A 199 4.28 -2.45 12.90
CA ARG A 199 4.68 -1.06 13.19
C ARG A 199 3.63 -0.03 12.75
N LYS A 200 2.64 -0.43 11.94
CA LYS A 200 1.52 0.43 11.52
C LYS A 200 0.56 0.61 12.70
N LYS A 201 0.12 1.85 12.92
CA LYS A 201 -0.84 2.21 13.99
C LYS A 201 -2.20 2.64 13.44
N LYS A 202 -2.25 3.08 12.18
CA LYS A 202 -3.48 3.50 11.53
C LYS A 202 -4.15 2.29 10.90
N ASN A 203 -5.40 2.04 11.27
CA ASN A 203 -6.24 1.10 10.55
C ASN A 203 -6.81 1.81 9.31
N ILE A 204 -6.39 1.37 8.14
CA ILE A 204 -6.88 1.86 6.84
C ILE A 204 -7.86 0.87 6.20
N VAL A 205 -7.85 -0.38 6.67
CA VAL A 205 -8.69 -1.46 6.13
C VAL A 205 -10.11 -1.35 6.66
N ASN A 206 -10.31 -0.81 7.89
CA ASN A 206 -11.60 -0.42 8.49
C ASN A 206 -12.75 -1.45 8.34
N THR A 207 -12.39 -2.71 8.11
CA THR A 207 -13.27 -3.84 7.82
C THR A 207 -12.67 -5.09 8.46
N THR A 208 -13.44 -6.16 8.50
CA THR A 208 -12.98 -7.45 9.03
C THR A 208 -12.11 -8.19 8.03
N LEU A 209 -11.25 -9.09 8.51
CA LEU A 209 -10.44 -9.93 7.64
C LEU A 209 -11.32 -10.78 6.72
N GLU A 210 -12.46 -11.27 7.23
CA GLU A 210 -13.44 -12.05 6.48
C GLU A 210 -14.01 -11.26 5.30
N GLU A 211 -14.39 -9.99 5.50
CA GLU A 211 -14.86 -9.10 4.42
C GLU A 211 -13.77 -8.88 3.36
N VAL A 212 -12.53 -8.64 3.80
CA VAL A 212 -11.40 -8.45 2.88
C VAL A 212 -11.14 -9.70 2.05
N LEU A 213 -11.17 -10.87 2.68
CA LEU A 213 -10.99 -12.15 2.00
C LEU A 213 -12.11 -12.42 1.01
N MET A 214 -13.38 -12.22 1.41
CA MET A 214 -14.53 -12.40 0.52
C MET A 214 -14.44 -11.49 -0.71
N GLU A 215 -14.09 -10.22 -0.51
CA GLU A 215 -13.97 -9.26 -1.61
C GLU A 215 -12.81 -9.63 -2.55
N ALA A 216 -11.65 -10.03 -2.01
CA ALA A 216 -10.52 -10.50 -2.82
C ALA A 216 -10.89 -11.72 -3.70
N PHE A 217 -11.60 -12.70 -3.13
CA PHE A 217 -12.06 -13.88 -3.88
C PHE A 217 -13.17 -13.55 -4.88
N ARG A 218 -14.08 -12.61 -4.56
CA ARG A 218 -15.09 -12.11 -5.50
C ARG A 218 -14.42 -11.51 -6.74
N ILE A 219 -13.43 -10.64 -6.53
CA ILE A 219 -12.65 -10.02 -7.62
C ILE A 219 -11.94 -11.08 -8.47
N LYS A 220 -11.32 -12.08 -7.83
CA LYS A 220 -10.65 -13.19 -8.53
C LYS A 220 -11.62 -14.02 -9.37
N ASP A 221 -12.78 -14.37 -8.81
CA ASP A 221 -13.79 -15.18 -9.51
C ASP A 221 -14.40 -14.42 -10.70
N GLU A 222 -14.66 -13.12 -10.54
CA GLU A 222 -15.11 -12.25 -11.64
C GLU A 222 -14.08 -12.22 -12.77
N ALA A 223 -12.80 -11.97 -12.47
CA ALA A 223 -11.72 -11.97 -13.47
C ALA A 223 -11.53 -13.33 -14.15
N ASN A 224 -11.73 -14.44 -13.44
CA ASN A 224 -11.63 -15.78 -14.01
C ASN A 224 -12.81 -16.12 -14.91
N ARG A 225 -14.03 -15.68 -14.55
CA ARG A 225 -15.21 -15.83 -15.41
C ARG A 225 -15.05 -15.04 -16.71
N GLU A 226 -14.52 -13.83 -16.64
CA GLU A 226 -14.23 -13.01 -17.82
C GLU A 226 -13.20 -13.67 -18.74
N LYS A 227 -12.09 -14.17 -18.19
CA LYS A 227 -11.08 -14.93 -18.96
C LYS A 227 -11.69 -16.17 -19.61
N ASN A 228 -12.56 -16.89 -18.92
CA ASN A 228 -13.25 -18.05 -19.48
C ASN A 228 -14.24 -17.64 -20.59
N ILE A 229 -14.98 -16.53 -20.44
CA ILE A 229 -15.89 -16.01 -21.46
C ILE A 229 -15.13 -15.55 -22.72
N LEU A 230 -13.96 -14.92 -22.55
CA LEU A 230 -13.04 -14.55 -23.64
C LEU A 230 -12.42 -15.79 -24.33
N SER A 231 -12.15 -16.85 -23.56
CA SER A 231 -11.65 -18.14 -24.07
C SER A 231 -12.73 -18.94 -24.80
N THR A 232 -14.00 -18.83 -24.39
CA THR A 232 -15.12 -19.47 -25.09
C THR A 232 -15.52 -18.70 -26.34
N ASN A 233 -15.41 -17.37 -26.34
CA ASN A 233 -15.71 -16.53 -27.51
C ASN A 233 -14.66 -16.63 -28.64
N THR A 234 -13.52 -17.27 -28.39
CA THR A 234 -12.50 -17.56 -29.43
C THR A 234 -12.70 -18.91 -30.12
N LEU A 235 -13.56 -19.79 -29.59
CA LEU A 235 -13.87 -21.10 -30.20
C LEU A 235 -15.07 -21.05 -31.18
N ASP A 236 -15.87 -19.99 -31.17
CA ASP A 236 -17.06 -19.84 -32.03
C ASP A 236 -16.94 -18.80 -33.16
N LYS A 237 -15.73 -18.28 -33.43
CA LYS A 237 -15.46 -17.44 -34.61
C LYS A 237 -14.60 -18.17 -35.64
N LYS A 238 -15.18 -19.20 -36.27
CA LYS A 238 -14.59 -19.84 -37.46
C LYS A 238 -15.36 -19.61 -38.77
N ASP A 239 -16.41 -18.80 -38.74
CA ASP A 239 -17.09 -18.36 -39.96
C ASP A 239 -17.10 -16.83 -40.05
N LEU A 240 -16.82 -16.35 -41.25
CA LEU A 240 -16.78 -14.96 -41.75
C LEU A 240 -15.37 -14.36 -41.91
N SER A 241 -14.96 -14.49 -43.17
CA SER A 241 -13.79 -14.07 -43.92
C SER A 241 -13.38 -12.59 -43.88
N LEU A 242 -12.05 -12.40 -43.90
CA LEU A 242 -11.23 -11.50 -44.75
C LEU A 242 -11.68 -10.04 -45.00
N SER A 243 -10.90 -9.10 -44.48
CA SER A 243 -10.13 -8.08 -45.24
C SER A 243 -9.33 -7.22 -44.25
N GLU A 244 -8.00 -7.37 -44.23
CA GLU A 244 -7.03 -6.39 -44.74
C GLU A 244 -7.08 -5.03 -44.01
N TYR A 245 -6.11 -4.75 -43.14
CA TYR A 245 -4.99 -3.85 -43.48
C TYR A 245 -3.87 -3.91 -42.44
N SER A 246 -2.66 -3.88 -42.98
CA SER A 246 -1.35 -4.06 -42.37
C SER A 246 -0.80 -2.77 -41.74
N THR A 247 -0.22 -2.92 -40.55
CA THR A 247 1.14 -2.53 -40.17
C THR A 247 1.62 -1.08 -40.37
N SER A 248 2.07 -0.44 -39.28
CA SER A 248 3.46 0.08 -39.16
C SER A 248 3.73 0.66 -37.77
N ASP A 249 4.86 0.21 -37.22
CA ASP A 249 5.56 0.69 -36.03
C ASP A 249 5.85 2.20 -36.06
N GLU A 250 5.93 2.83 -34.87
CA GLU A 250 6.97 3.82 -34.59
C GLU A 250 7.21 3.95 -33.08
N ILE A 251 8.50 4.00 -32.72
CA ILE A 251 9.08 4.00 -31.37
C ILE A 251 9.39 5.44 -30.91
N ALA A 252 9.30 5.65 -29.59
CA ALA A 252 9.93 6.68 -28.74
C ALA A 252 9.29 8.08 -28.66
N GLU A 253 8.98 8.52 -27.43
CA GLU A 253 9.85 9.41 -26.64
C GLU A 253 9.19 9.76 -25.27
N GLU A 254 10.00 9.77 -24.21
CA GLU A 254 9.68 10.40 -22.93
C GLU A 254 9.51 11.92 -23.11
N VAL A 255 8.40 12.50 -22.65
CA VAL A 255 8.36 13.94 -22.34
C VAL A 255 7.55 14.22 -21.07
N GLN A 256 8.26 14.76 -20.10
CA GLN A 256 7.86 15.39 -18.86
C GLN A 256 7.10 16.71 -19.14
N VAL A 257 5.79 16.80 -18.89
CA VAL A 257 5.07 18.11 -18.85
C VAL A 257 3.97 18.11 -17.80
N SER A 258 4.16 18.95 -16.79
CA SER A 258 3.14 19.46 -15.87
C SER A 258 2.04 20.19 -16.68
N LYS A 259 0.87 19.56 -16.88
CA LYS A 259 -0.31 20.22 -17.46
C LYS A 259 -1.47 20.16 -16.47
N SER A 260 -2.03 21.34 -16.17
CA SER A 260 -3.32 21.49 -15.49
C SER A 260 -4.39 20.66 -16.22
N TYR A 261 -5.01 19.71 -15.53
CA TYR A 261 -6.01 18.81 -16.08
C TYR A 261 -7.37 19.50 -16.10
N SER A 262 -7.92 19.75 -17.31
CA SER A 262 -9.24 20.37 -17.44
C SER A 262 -10.36 19.35 -17.22
N ILE A 263 -11.54 19.83 -16.79
CA ILE A 263 -12.74 18.99 -16.61
C ILE A 263 -13.11 18.27 -17.93
N GLN A 264 -12.87 18.88 -19.09
CA GLN A 264 -13.14 18.27 -20.39
C GLN A 264 -12.20 17.12 -20.73
N GLN A 265 -10.93 17.19 -20.31
CA GLN A 265 -9.97 16.10 -20.49
C GLN A 265 -10.32 14.88 -19.64
N ALA A 266 -10.79 15.12 -18.40
CA ALA A 266 -11.28 14.08 -17.52
C ALA A 266 -12.44 13.28 -18.12
N ILE A 267 -13.38 13.98 -18.75
CA ILE A 267 -14.56 13.34 -19.38
C ILE A 267 -14.13 12.56 -20.61
N ALA A 268 -13.32 13.15 -21.49
CA ALA A 268 -12.82 12.48 -22.69
C ALA A 268 -12.04 11.20 -22.37
N GLU A 269 -11.31 11.17 -21.25
CA GLU A 269 -10.61 9.98 -20.81
C GLU A 269 -11.56 8.91 -20.25
N ILE A 270 -12.52 9.30 -19.41
CA ILE A 270 -13.44 8.36 -18.74
C ILE A 270 -14.44 7.76 -19.74
N ILE A 271 -14.99 8.56 -20.67
CA ILE A 271 -16.00 8.09 -21.63
C ILE A 271 -15.43 7.04 -22.60
N THR A 272 -14.12 7.03 -22.82
CA THR A 272 -13.45 6.06 -23.69
C THR A 272 -13.35 4.67 -23.08
N LEU A 273 -13.49 4.56 -21.74
CA LEU A 273 -13.36 3.30 -21.04
C LEU A 273 -14.42 2.28 -21.49
N PRO A 274 -14.07 0.98 -21.56
CA PRO A 274 -15.00 -0.07 -21.92
C PRO A 274 -16.20 -0.09 -20.98
N GLY A 275 -17.40 -0.19 -21.56
CA GLY A 275 -18.65 -0.25 -20.80
C GLY A 275 -19.11 1.07 -20.20
N VAL A 276 -18.50 2.23 -20.46
CA VAL A 276 -19.08 3.52 -20.06
C VAL A 276 -20.11 4.00 -21.09
N ILE A 277 -21.37 4.11 -20.66
CA ILE A 277 -22.48 4.60 -21.48
C ILE A 277 -22.56 6.13 -21.38
N SER A 278 -22.47 6.69 -20.18
CA SER A 278 -22.41 8.14 -19.96
C SER A 278 -21.68 8.51 -18.69
N PHE A 279 -21.16 9.73 -18.63
CA PHE A 279 -20.46 10.28 -17.48
C PHE A 279 -20.93 11.71 -17.21
N ALA A 280 -21.14 12.04 -15.94
CA ALA A 280 -21.41 13.40 -15.48
C ALA A 280 -20.55 13.76 -14.28
N ILE A 281 -20.24 15.05 -14.16
CA ILE A 281 -19.65 15.66 -12.98
C ILE A 281 -20.70 16.60 -12.40
N VAL A 282 -21.05 16.37 -11.15
CA VAL A 282 -22.08 17.13 -10.44
C VAL A 282 -21.44 17.86 -9.27
N ASP A 283 -21.79 19.14 -9.10
CA ASP A 283 -21.57 19.87 -7.87
C ASP A 283 -22.73 19.58 -6.91
N GLY A 284 -22.44 18.85 -5.84
CA GLY A 284 -23.38 18.47 -4.81
C GLY A 284 -23.76 19.59 -3.84
N GLN A 285 -23.03 20.72 -3.81
CA GLN A 285 -23.42 21.92 -3.06
C GLN A 285 -24.42 22.76 -3.83
N GLU A 286 -24.11 23.04 -5.11
CA GLU A 286 -24.98 23.85 -5.97
C GLU A 286 -26.10 23.03 -6.64
N GLN A 287 -26.08 21.70 -6.48
CA GLN A 287 -26.99 20.75 -7.13
C GLN A 287 -27.03 20.94 -8.65
N ARG A 288 -25.86 21.19 -9.24
CA ARG A 288 -25.72 21.55 -10.65
C ARG A 288 -24.80 20.58 -11.36
N CYS A 289 -25.18 20.15 -12.56
CA CYS A 289 -24.28 19.40 -13.44
C CYS A 289 -23.24 20.38 -13.99
N LEU A 290 -21.96 20.13 -13.69
CA LEU A 290 -20.84 20.92 -14.21
C LEU A 290 -20.47 20.48 -15.62
N ALA A 291 -20.57 19.19 -15.91
CA ALA A 291 -20.31 18.63 -17.23
C ALA A 291 -20.93 17.25 -17.40
N TYR A 292 -21.29 16.90 -18.64
CA TYR A 292 -21.92 15.64 -19.01
C TYR A 292 -21.50 15.21 -20.42
N GLU A 293 -21.27 13.92 -20.62
CA GLU A 293 -21.04 13.33 -21.94
C GLU A 293 -21.67 11.93 -22.01
N GLN A 294 -22.25 11.61 -23.17
CA GLN A 294 -22.95 10.35 -23.43
C GLN A 294 -22.42 9.70 -24.71
N ARG A 295 -22.11 8.41 -24.62
CA ARG A 295 -21.58 7.61 -25.71
C ARG A 295 -22.70 7.05 -26.60
N THR A 296 -23.86 6.68 -26.02
CA THR A 296 -25.03 6.13 -26.73
C THR A 296 -26.34 6.32 -25.95
N GLY A 297 -27.45 6.63 -26.65
CA GLY A 297 -28.84 6.64 -26.10
C GLY A 297 -29.51 8.03 -26.06
N ASN A 298 -30.86 8.06 -26.01
CA ASN A 298 -31.68 9.28 -26.10
C ASN A 298 -32.39 9.64 -24.77
N ASP A 299 -32.01 8.98 -23.67
CA ASP A 299 -32.60 9.23 -22.36
C ASP A 299 -31.88 10.40 -21.69
N ASN A 300 -32.65 11.45 -21.43
CA ASN A 300 -32.18 12.70 -20.85
C ASN A 300 -32.11 12.53 -19.31
N PRO A 301 -30.93 12.28 -18.69
CA PRO A 301 -30.85 11.78 -17.31
C PRO A 301 -30.96 12.88 -16.25
N LEU A 302 -30.99 14.14 -16.69
CA LEU A 302 -30.58 15.28 -15.88
C LEU A 302 -31.45 15.55 -14.63
N THR A 303 -32.71 15.10 -14.56
CA THR A 303 -33.60 15.49 -13.44
C THR A 303 -33.55 14.52 -12.26
N PHE A 304 -33.43 13.21 -12.50
CA PHE A 304 -33.37 12.19 -11.44
C PHE A 304 -31.98 12.14 -10.78
N ASP A 305 -30.95 12.46 -11.57
CA ASP A 305 -29.54 12.27 -11.18
C ASP A 305 -28.98 13.43 -10.34
N LEU A 306 -29.49 14.66 -10.52
CA LEU A 306 -29.13 15.82 -9.68
C LEU A 306 -29.61 15.66 -8.22
N ALA A 307 -30.78 15.04 -8.03
CA ALA A 307 -31.34 14.80 -6.70
C ALA A 307 -30.52 13.75 -5.93
N ILE A 308 -30.07 12.68 -6.61
CA ILE A 308 -29.21 11.66 -5.99
C ILE A 308 -27.82 12.23 -5.68
N GLY A 309 -27.25 13.04 -6.58
CA GLY A 309 -25.99 13.75 -6.31
C GLY A 309 -26.05 14.62 -5.05
N ALA A 310 -27.16 15.33 -4.83
CA ALA A 310 -27.39 16.16 -3.63
C ALA A 310 -27.56 15.34 -2.34
N ILE A 311 -28.27 14.20 -2.41
CA ILE A 311 -28.40 13.26 -1.28
C ILE A 311 -27.03 12.68 -0.94
N PHE A 312 -26.24 12.35 -1.96
CA PHE A 312 -24.95 11.71 -1.80
C PHE A 312 -23.88 12.63 -1.21
N ALA A 313 -23.78 13.88 -1.67
CA ALA A 313 -22.88 14.88 -1.11
C ALA A 313 -23.15 15.15 0.38
N ASN A 314 -24.41 15.03 0.82
CA ASN A 314 -24.78 15.11 2.24
C ASN A 314 -24.35 13.87 3.06
N LEU A 315 -24.32 12.68 2.46
CA LEU A 315 -23.88 11.45 3.11
C LEU A 315 -22.35 11.38 3.23
N GLU A 316 -21.62 11.86 2.22
CA GLU A 316 -20.16 11.93 2.22
C GLU A 316 -19.62 12.90 3.30
N ARG A 317 -20.28 14.05 3.53
CA ARG A 317 -19.91 14.99 4.61
C ARG A 317 -19.89 14.37 6.01
N LYS A 318 -20.59 13.25 6.21
CA LYS A 318 -20.60 12.49 7.48
C LYS A 318 -19.51 11.41 7.54
N GLY A 319 -18.70 11.24 6.49
CA GLY A 319 -17.62 10.27 6.40
C GLY A 319 -18.09 8.82 6.26
N GLN A 320 -19.30 8.59 5.74
CA GLN A 320 -19.95 7.29 5.82
C GLN A 320 -20.04 6.50 4.51
N VAL A 321 -19.82 7.11 3.33
CA VAL A 321 -20.05 6.42 2.05
C VAL A 321 -18.97 6.73 1.03
N GLU A 322 -18.29 5.68 0.55
CA GLU A 322 -17.19 5.77 -0.43
C GLU A 322 -17.68 5.76 -1.88
N SER A 323 -18.76 5.05 -2.17
CA SER A 323 -19.41 5.03 -3.49
C SER A 323 -20.80 4.42 -3.35
N ILE A 324 -21.71 4.78 -4.25
CA ILE A 324 -22.99 4.08 -4.41
C ILE A 324 -23.01 3.44 -5.79
N LEU A 325 -23.26 2.14 -5.84
CA LEU A 325 -23.53 1.41 -7.06
C LEU A 325 -24.99 0.96 -7.04
N ILE A 326 -25.79 1.51 -7.94
CA ILE A 326 -27.17 1.08 -8.14
C ILE A 326 -27.21 0.22 -9.40
N THR A 327 -27.85 -0.95 -9.31
CA THR A 327 -27.99 -1.86 -10.43
C THR A 327 -29.43 -1.87 -10.91
N PHE A 328 -29.67 -1.56 -12.17
CA PHE A 328 -30.96 -1.73 -12.83
C PHE A 328 -30.77 -2.55 -14.09
N LEU A 329 -31.36 -3.75 -14.12
CA LEU A 329 -31.31 -4.65 -15.27
C LEU A 329 -29.87 -4.92 -15.75
N ASP A 330 -29.52 -4.35 -16.91
CA ASP A 330 -28.25 -4.46 -17.63
C ASP A 330 -27.34 -3.23 -17.43
N THR A 331 -27.71 -2.32 -16.54
CA THR A 331 -27.03 -1.05 -16.36
C THR A 331 -26.61 -0.84 -14.90
N TYR A 332 -25.38 -0.39 -14.71
CA TYR A 332 -24.89 0.10 -13.43
C TYR A 332 -24.88 1.63 -13.40
N TYR A 333 -25.29 2.18 -12.26
CA TYR A 333 -25.24 3.60 -11.95
C TYR A 333 -24.27 3.78 -10.79
N LEU A 334 -23.10 4.34 -11.08
CA LEU A 334 -22.03 4.53 -10.11
C LEU A 334 -21.94 6.00 -9.72
N PHE A 335 -22.08 6.27 -8.42
CA PHE A 335 -21.80 7.56 -7.79
C PHE A 335 -20.50 7.45 -7.02
N PHE A 336 -19.52 8.28 -7.38
CA PHE A 336 -18.17 8.22 -6.85
C PHE A 336 -17.68 9.62 -6.45
N PRO A 337 -17.38 9.87 -5.17
CA PRO A 337 -16.83 11.14 -4.74
C PRO A 337 -15.31 11.20 -5.00
N PRO A 338 -14.78 12.26 -5.63
CA PRO A 338 -13.35 12.44 -5.78
C PRO A 338 -12.71 12.81 -4.44
N ILE A 339 -11.65 12.08 -4.08
CA ILE A 339 -10.86 12.33 -2.88
C ILE A 339 -10.35 13.79 -2.89
N ASN A 340 -10.52 14.50 -1.77
CA ASN A 340 -9.95 15.83 -1.51
C ASN A 340 -10.56 17.02 -2.28
N LYS A 341 -11.79 16.95 -2.80
CA LYS A 341 -12.47 18.12 -3.37
C LYS A 341 -13.86 18.31 -2.81
N GLU A 342 -14.12 19.52 -2.31
CA GLU A 342 -15.40 19.86 -1.69
C GLU A 342 -16.55 19.67 -2.69
N ALA A 343 -17.40 18.68 -2.40
CA ALA A 343 -18.72 18.44 -2.95
C ALA A 343 -18.86 18.07 -4.44
N LEU A 344 -17.80 17.66 -5.12
CA LEU A 344 -17.95 17.07 -6.47
C LEU A 344 -18.41 15.61 -6.39
N VAL A 345 -19.24 15.16 -7.32
CA VAL A 345 -19.64 13.76 -7.46
C VAL A 345 -19.51 13.35 -8.93
N PHE A 346 -18.79 12.26 -9.16
CA PHE A 346 -18.74 11.58 -10.45
C PHE A 346 -19.92 10.63 -10.56
N TYR A 347 -20.64 10.74 -11.67
CA TYR A 347 -21.78 9.90 -11.99
C TYR A 347 -21.52 9.18 -13.29
N LEU A 348 -21.55 7.84 -13.25
CA LEU A 348 -21.34 7.00 -14.43
C LEU A 348 -22.53 6.09 -14.63
N VAL A 349 -22.99 6.01 -15.87
CA VAL A 349 -23.89 4.96 -16.34
C VAL A 349 -23.04 3.98 -17.13
N LEU A 350 -23.10 2.71 -16.73
CA LEU A 350 -22.19 1.69 -17.23
C LEU A 350 -22.99 0.49 -17.76
N ASP A 351 -22.58 -0.01 -18.91
CA ASP A 351 -23.04 -1.27 -19.48
C ASP A 351 -22.45 -2.42 -18.68
N ARG A 352 -23.33 -3.15 -17.99
CA ARG A 352 -22.96 -4.25 -17.10
C ARG A 352 -22.22 -5.39 -17.80
N VAL A 353 -22.39 -5.55 -19.11
CA VAL A 353 -21.77 -6.63 -19.87
C VAL A 353 -20.31 -6.32 -20.20
N ASN A 354 -20.00 -5.06 -20.42
CA ASN A 354 -18.73 -4.64 -21.01
C ASN A 354 -17.86 -3.80 -20.06
N VAL A 355 -18.33 -3.54 -18.83
CA VAL A 355 -17.63 -2.67 -17.87
C VAL A 355 -16.76 -3.45 -16.88
N ASP A 356 -15.52 -3.00 -16.73
CA ASP A 356 -14.64 -3.40 -15.63
C ASP A 356 -14.71 -2.34 -14.51
N LEU A 357 -15.47 -2.64 -13.45
CA LEU A 357 -15.67 -1.72 -12.32
C LEU A 357 -14.37 -1.39 -11.57
N ALA A 358 -13.38 -2.30 -11.57
CA ALA A 358 -12.10 -2.07 -10.91
C ALA A 358 -11.25 -1.07 -11.71
N GLN A 359 -11.15 -1.26 -13.03
CA GLN A 359 -10.50 -0.28 -13.92
C GLN A 359 -11.17 1.08 -13.86
N ILE A 360 -12.51 1.12 -13.85
CA ILE A 360 -13.28 2.36 -13.69
C ILE A 360 -12.91 3.05 -12.38
N ARG A 361 -12.89 2.34 -11.25
CA ARG A 361 -12.52 2.92 -9.93
C ARG A 361 -11.08 3.41 -9.90
N ILE A 362 -10.13 2.66 -10.45
CA ILE A 362 -8.72 3.07 -10.54
C ILE A 362 -8.60 4.35 -11.37
N LYS A 363 -9.28 4.40 -12.52
CA LYS A 363 -9.23 5.54 -13.43
C LYS A 363 -9.91 6.77 -12.84
N LEU A 364 -11.06 6.61 -12.20
CA LEU A 364 -11.75 7.70 -11.50
C LEU A 364 -10.89 8.29 -10.39
N ASN A 365 -10.15 7.47 -9.64
CA ASN A 365 -9.21 7.94 -8.63
C ASN A 365 -8.03 8.71 -9.23
N GLN A 366 -7.51 8.29 -10.39
CA GLN A 366 -6.44 9.03 -11.10
C GLN A 366 -6.95 10.39 -11.58
N VAL A 367 -8.13 10.41 -12.20
CA VAL A 367 -8.75 11.64 -12.72
C VAL A 367 -9.14 12.60 -11.59
N ALA A 368 -9.68 12.07 -10.48
CA ALA A 368 -10.00 12.83 -9.27
C ALA A 368 -8.79 13.60 -8.72
N ARG A 369 -7.59 13.02 -8.77
CA ARG A 369 -6.34 13.65 -8.30
C ARG A 369 -5.90 14.81 -9.20
N ASN A 370 -6.14 14.71 -10.50
CA ASN A 370 -5.56 15.62 -11.49
C ASN A 370 -6.45 16.83 -11.82
N ILE A 371 -7.77 16.72 -11.65
CA ILE A 371 -8.68 17.85 -11.94
C ILE A 371 -8.29 19.08 -11.11
N THR A 372 -8.20 20.26 -11.72
CA THR A 372 -8.03 21.51 -10.96
C THR A 372 -9.30 22.35 -11.16
N LEU A 373 -10.04 22.61 -10.08
CA LEU A 373 -11.15 23.56 -10.13
C LEU A 373 -10.54 24.96 -10.21
N HIS A 374 -10.36 25.50 -11.41
CA HIS A 374 -10.23 26.94 -11.52
C HIS A 374 -11.54 27.54 -11.03
N LYS A 375 -11.51 28.19 -9.85
CA LYS A 375 -12.51 29.22 -9.54
C LYS A 375 -12.35 30.26 -10.64
N GLU A 376 -13.17 30.17 -11.68
CA GLU A 376 -13.42 31.32 -12.53
C GLU A 376 -14.03 32.37 -11.61
N THR A 377 -13.17 33.29 -11.16
CA THR A 377 -13.59 34.59 -10.66
C THR A 377 -14.40 35.20 -11.80
N THR A 378 -15.72 35.11 -11.70
CA THR A 378 -16.65 35.86 -12.55
C THR A 378 -16.36 37.34 -12.35
N ALA A 379 -15.58 37.90 -13.26
CA ALA A 379 -15.56 39.33 -13.55
C ALA A 379 -16.43 39.55 -14.79
N ASN A 380 -17.73 39.70 -14.55
CA ASN A 380 -18.65 40.71 -15.13
C ASN A 380 -20.10 40.24 -15.05
#